data_AF-A0A3A1X0H5-F1
#
_entry.id   AF-A0A3A1X0H5-F1
#
_cell.length_a   1.000
_cell.length_b   1.000
_cell.length_c   1.000
_cell.angle_alpha   90.00
_cell.angle_beta   90.00
_cell.angle_gamma   90.00
#
_symmetry.space_group_name_H-M   'P 1'
#
loop_
_entity.id
_entity.type
_entity.pdbx_description
1 polymer ?
#
loop_
_entity_poly.entity_id
_entity_poly.type
_entity_poly.pdbx_seq_one_letter_code
_entity_poly.pdbx_strand_id
1 'polypeptide(L)'
;MVLECKNENRMRLAEYMREAETEAKNDGAFYYAVIHKKRGVGISTLQTVGQQYVTMPLYVLKNMIYDANRWHEEAQEKKGNTK
;
A
#
# COMPACT_ATOMS: atom_id res chain seq x y z
N MET A 1 -2.58 -5.70 -5.11
CA MET A 1 -1.78 -5.26 -3.95
C MET A 1 -2.22 -6.08 -2.76
N VAL A 2 -1.30 -6.52 -1.91
CA VAL A 2 -1.60 -7.18 -0.64
C VAL A 2 -1.43 -6.19 0.51
N LEU A 3 -2.34 -6.24 1.49
CA LEU A 3 -2.33 -5.37 2.67
C LEU A 3 -2.37 -6.23 3.94
N GLU A 4 -1.23 -6.31 4.62
CA GLU A 4 -1.12 -7.01 5.89
C GLU A 4 -1.57 -6.11 7.04
N CYS A 5 -2.71 -6.41 7.68
CA CYS A 5 -3.33 -5.51 8.65
C CYS A 5 -3.09 -5.97 10.09
N LYS A 6 -2.38 -5.14 10.88
CA LYS A 6 -2.01 -5.48 12.27
C LYS A 6 -2.63 -4.52 13.29
N ASN A 7 -3.13 -5.08 14.38
CA ASN A 7 -3.65 -4.37 15.56
C ASN A 7 -2.95 -4.91 16.81
N GLU A 8 -1.67 -4.59 16.98
CA GLU A 8 -0.84 -5.09 18.08
C GLU A 8 -0.20 -3.94 18.86
N ASN A 9 -0.03 -4.15 20.16
CA ASN A 9 0.64 -3.20 21.05
C ASN A 9 2.16 -3.16 20.85
N ARG A 10 2.76 -4.25 20.36
CA ARG A 10 4.19 -4.38 20.10
C ARG A 10 4.41 -4.73 18.64
N MET A 11 5.11 -3.86 17.92
CA MET A 11 5.33 -4.04 16.50
C MET A 11 6.40 -5.11 16.22
N ARG A 12 6.03 -6.18 15.51
CA ARG A 12 6.94 -7.23 15.02
C ARG A 12 7.24 -7.02 13.54
N LEU A 13 7.75 -5.84 13.19
CA LEU A 13 7.84 -5.37 11.80
C LEU A 13 8.47 -6.38 10.84
N ALA A 14 9.59 -7.00 11.20
CA ALA A 14 10.29 -7.94 10.33
C ALA A 14 9.46 -9.18 9.95
N GLU A 15 8.61 -9.66 10.86
CA GLU A 15 7.71 -10.78 10.58
C GLU A 15 6.56 -10.34 9.68
N TYR A 16 5.90 -9.23 10.01
CA TYR A 16 4.78 -8.72 9.22
C TYR A 16 5.20 -8.41 7.77
N MET A 17 6.42 -7.90 7.59
CA MET A 17 6.96 -7.68 6.25
C MET A 17 7.17 -8.99 5.48
N ARG A 18 7.64 -10.05 6.15
CA ARG A 18 7.82 -11.37 5.53
C ARG A 18 6.48 -12.01 5.16
N GLU A 19 5.48 -11.88 6.02
CA GLU A 19 4.11 -12.33 5.77
C GLU A 19 3.54 -11.61 4.54
N ALA A 20 3.57 -10.27 4.54
CA ALA A 20 3.08 -9.46 3.42
C ALA A 20 3.78 -9.78 2.09
N GLU A 21 5.10 -10.00 2.10
CA GLU A 21 5.85 -10.41 0.91
C GLU A 21 5.45 -11.81 0.42
N THR A 22 5.27 -12.75 1.34
CA THR A 22 4.89 -14.14 1.04
C THR A 22 3.50 -14.18 0.41
N GLU A 23 2.55 -13.46 1.01
CA GLU A 23 1.19 -13.34 0.49
C GLU A 23 1.16 -12.64 -0.86
N ALA A 24 1.92 -11.55 -1.03
CA ALA A 24 2.01 -10.88 -2.32
C ALA A 24 2.55 -11.78 -3.43
N LYS A 25 3.55 -12.62 -3.11
CA LYS A 25 4.07 -13.61 -4.05
C LYS A 25 3.02 -14.67 -4.40
N ASN A 26 2.27 -15.16 -3.41
CA ASN A 26 1.24 -16.17 -3.62
C ASN A 26 0.06 -15.64 -4.45
N ASP A 27 -0.31 -14.37 -4.25
CA ASP A 27 -1.41 -13.70 -4.96
C ASP A 27 -0.99 -13.08 -6.30
N GLY A 28 0.29 -13.18 -6.67
CA GLY A 28 0.83 -12.54 -7.87
C GLY A 28 0.75 -11.01 -7.82
N ALA A 29 0.74 -10.41 -6.63
CA ALA A 29 0.64 -8.97 -6.43
C ALA A 29 2.03 -8.30 -6.51
N PHE A 30 2.13 -7.26 -7.34
CA PHE A 30 3.35 -6.45 -7.48
C PHE A 30 3.66 -5.55 -6.28
N TYR A 31 2.65 -5.23 -5.48
CA TYR A 31 2.72 -4.28 -4.37
C TYR A 31 2.23 -4.90 -3.09
N TYR A 32 2.90 -4.56 -1.99
CA TYR A 32 2.52 -4.99 -0.65
C TYR A 32 2.88 -3.95 0.40
N ALA A 33 2.10 -3.90 1.47
CA ALA A 33 2.37 -3.04 2.62
C ALA A 33 1.78 -3.63 3.89
N VAL A 34 2.34 -3.23 5.03
CA VAL A 34 1.79 -3.50 6.35
C VAL A 34 1.03 -2.26 6.82
N ILE A 35 -0.23 -2.44 7.20
CA ILE A 35 -1.07 -1.42 7.83
C ILE A 35 -1.03 -1.63 9.33
N HIS A 36 -0.55 -0.62 10.06
CA HIS A 36 -0.57 -0.62 11.52
C HIS A 36 -1.73 0.22 12.03
N LYS A 37 -2.63 -0.42 12.78
CA LYS A 37 -3.67 0.32 13.50
C LYS A 37 -3.03 1.20 14.55
N LYS A 38 -3.19 2.51 14.39
CA LYS A 38 -2.73 3.54 15.31
C LYS A 38 -3.55 3.50 16.59
N ARG A 39 -2.86 3.30 17.72
CA ARG A 39 -3.50 3.25 19.04
C ARG A 39 -4.27 4.55 19.32
N GLY A 40 -5.49 4.41 19.81
CA GLY A 40 -6.39 5.54 20.10
C GLY A 40 -7.11 6.12 18.89
N VAL A 41 -6.88 5.59 17.68
CA VAL A 41 -7.58 6.03 16.46
C VAL A 41 -8.48 4.90 15.97
N GLY A 42 -9.78 5.19 15.85
CA GLY A 42 -10.77 4.27 15.31
C GLY A 42 -10.59 4.00 13.82
N ILE A 43 -11.40 3.10 13.26
CA ILE A 43 -11.43 2.78 11.82
C ILE A 43 -12.85 2.89 11.25
N SER A 44 -13.72 3.65 11.90
CA SER A 44 -15.15 3.74 11.57
C SER A 44 -15.48 4.81 10.53
N THR A 45 -14.53 5.67 10.17
CA THR A 45 -14.72 6.73 9.16
C THR A 45 -13.56 6.76 8.19
N LEU A 46 -13.79 7.22 6.95
CA LEU A 46 -12.72 7.39 5.96
C LEU A 46 -11.56 8.24 6.49
N GLN A 47 -11.89 9.31 7.22
CA GLN A 47 -10.88 10.19 7.81
C GLN A 47 -10.03 9.48 8.87
N THR A 48 -10.62 8.59 9.68
CA THR A 48 -9.87 7.85 10.70
C THR A 48 -9.11 6.66 10.10
N VAL A 49 -9.62 6.04 9.02
CA VAL A 49 -8.87 5.07 8.22
C VAL A 49 -7.63 5.70 7.58
N GLY A 50 -7.72 6.94 7.08
CA GLY A 50 -6.57 7.67 6.51
C GLY A 50 -5.48 8.05 7.51
N GLN A 51 -5.70 7.88 8.82
CA GLN A 51 -4.74 8.20 9.87
C GLN A 51 -3.91 7.00 10.35
N GLN A 52 -4.18 5.81 9.82
CA GLN A 52 -3.41 4.60 10.16
C GLN A 52 -2.02 4.67 9.52
N TYR A 53 -1.06 3.92 10.07
CA TYR A 53 0.30 3.92 9.52
C TYR A 53 0.45 2.85 8.46
N VAL A 54 1.25 3.16 7.44
CA VAL A 54 1.62 2.24 6.36
C VAL A 54 3.13 2.09 6.38
N THR A 55 3.59 0.85 6.39
CA THR A 55 5.01 0.51 6.22
C THR A 55 5.17 -0.36 4.99
N MET A 56 6.15 -0.04 4.15
CA MET A 56 6.52 -0.83 2.99
C MET A 56 8.02 -0.65 2.73
N PRO A 57 8.68 -1.58 1.99
CA PRO A 57 10.04 -1.35 1.55
C PRO A 57 10.10 -0.14 0.61
N LEU A 58 11.21 0.59 0.64
CA LEU A 58 11.38 1.79 -0.19
C LEU A 58 11.20 1.51 -1.69
N TYR A 59 11.65 0.36 -2.17
CA TYR A 59 11.50 0.01 -3.59
C TYR A 59 10.04 -0.17 -4.00
N VAL A 60 9.17 -0.66 -3.10
CA VAL A 60 7.73 -0.80 -3.36
C VAL A 60 7.11 0.59 -3.52
N LEU A 61 7.41 1.51 -2.60
CA LEU A 61 6.95 2.90 -2.69
C LEU A 61 7.42 3.56 -4.00
N LYS A 62 8.71 3.41 -4.33
CA LYS A 62 9.30 3.96 -5.55
C LYS A 62 8.60 3.42 -6.81
N ASN A 63 8.31 2.12 -6.85
CA ASN A 63 7.60 1.51 -7.98
C ASN A 63 6.15 1.99 -8.08
N MET A 64 5.44 2.12 -6.95
CA MET A 64 4.08 2.66 -6.94
C MET A 64 4.02 4.09 -7.49
N ILE A 65 4.95 4.95 -7.10
CA ILE A 65 5.04 6.34 -7.61
C ILE A 65 5.33 6.33 -9.12
N TYR A 66 6.28 5.51 -9.55
CA TYR A 66 6.65 5.40 -10.96
C TYR A 66 5.48 4.96 -11.83
N ASP A 67 4.78 3.89 -11.44
CA ASP A 67 3.62 3.38 -12.18
C ASP A 67 2.45 4.36 -12.16
N ALA A 68 2.20 5.05 -11.04
CA ALA A 68 1.16 6.06 -10.96
C ALA A 68 1.41 7.22 -11.94
N ASN A 69 2.66 7.70 -12.03
CA ASN A 69 3.03 8.76 -12.98
C ASN A 69 2.88 8.28 -14.43
N ARG A 70 3.37 7.07 -14.74
CA ARG A 70 3.24 6.48 -16.07
C ARG A 70 1.78 6.34 -16.49
N TRP A 71 0.91 5.82 -15.63
CA TRP A 71 -0.53 5.70 -15.92
C TRP A 71 -1.20 7.06 -16.10
N HIS A 72 -0.77 8.07 -15.34
CA HIS A 72 -1.27 9.44 -15.53
C HIS A 72 -0.91 9.97 -16.92
N GLU A 73 0.34 9.83 -17.35
CA GLU A 73 0.82 10.24 -18.68
C GLU A 73 0.04 9.52 -19.80
N GLU A 74 -0.03 8.19 -19.76
CA GLU A 74 -0.78 7.36 -20.73
C GLU A 74 -2.27 7.77 -20.83
N ALA A 75 -2.89 8.14 -19.70
CA ALA A 75 -4.27 8.58 -19.67
C ALA A 75 -4.48 9.95 -20.33
N GLN A 76 -3.49 10.85 -20.26
CA GLN A 76 -3.56 12.15 -20.95
C GLN A 76 -3.34 12.00 -22.46
N GLU A 77 -2.39 11.16 -22.88
CA GLU A 77 -2.15 10.89 -24.30
C GLU A 77 -3.40 10.31 -24.99
N LYS A 78 -4.05 9.34 -24.36
CA LYS A 78 -5.31 8.77 -24.88
C LYS A 78 -6.41 9.82 -25.02
N LYS A 79 -6.55 10.75 -24.06
CA LYS A 79 -7.51 11.87 -24.15
C LYS A 79 -7.16 12.86 -25.26
N GLY A 80 -5.88 13.08 -25.54
CA GLY A 80 -5.40 13.90 -26.64
C GLY A 80 -5.70 13.29 -28.02
N ASN A 81 -5.48 11.98 -28.16
CA ASN A 81 -5.70 11.25 -29.42
C ASN A 81 -7.17 10.94 -29.76
N THR A 82 -8.10 11.19 -28.84
CA THR A 82 -9.55 10.97 -29.05
C THR A 82 -10.27 12.27 -29.46
N LYS A 83 -9.55 13.37 -29.70
CA LYS A 83 -10.06 14.63 -30.25
C LYS A 83 -9.63 14.79 -31.70
#